data_AF-A0AAN8SU93-F1
#
_entry.id   AF-A0AAN8SU93-F1
#
_cell.length_a   1.000
_cell.length_b   1.000
_cell.length_c   1.000
_cell.angle_alpha   90.00
_cell.angle_beta   90.00
_cell.angle_gamma   90.00
#
_symmetry.space_group_name_H-M   'P 1'
#
loop_
_entity.id
_entity.type
_entity.pdbx_description
1 polymer ?
#
loop_
_entity_poly.entity_id
_entity_poly.type
_entity_poly.pdbx_seq_one_letter_code
_entity_poly.pdbx_strand_id
1 'polypeptide(L)' 'MAIRLQFEKSSEIGVFSKLTNAYCLLPTGGSENFYNTFESELSHIIPVIKTSIGETRIIGRL' A
#
# COMPACT_ATOMS: atom_id res chain seq x y z
N MET A 1 -0.28 -2.42 16.07
CA MET A 1 -1.42 -1.47 16.15
C MET A 1 -2.25 -1.62 14.88
N ALA A 2 -3.58 -1.53 14.94
CA ALA A 2 -4.41 -1.57 13.74
C ALA A 2 -4.75 -0.14 13.32
N ILE A 3 -4.39 0.25 12.10
CA ILE A 3 -4.61 1.60 11.56
C ILE A 3 -5.72 1.53 10.52
N ARG A 4 -6.63 2.51 10.54
CA ARG A 4 -7.67 2.64 9.55
C ARG A 4 -7.20 3.58 8.45
N LEU A 5 -7.30 3.13 7.20
CA LEU A 5 -6.96 3.88 6.00
C LEU A 5 -8.08 3.77 4.99
N GLN A 6 -8.06 4.67 4.01
CA GLN A 6 -8.93 4.61 2.84
C GLN A 6 -8.08 4.95 1.61
N PHE A 7 -8.32 4.23 0.53
CA PHE A 7 -7.70 4.49 -0.77
C PHE A 7 -8.76 5.02 -1.72
N GLU A 8 -8.69 6.30 -2.10
CA GLU A 8 -9.65 6.95 -3.02
C GLU A 8 -11.13 6.72 -2.65
N LYS A 9 -11.47 6.81 -1.35
CA LYS A 9 -12.80 6.52 -0.77
C LYS A 9 -13.20 5.04 -0.73
N SER A 10 -12.32 4.12 -1.14
CA SER A 10 -12.48 2.68 -0.93
C SER A 10 -11.92 2.25 0.43
N SER A 11 -12.68 1.40 1.12
CA SER A 11 -12.26 0.73 2.36
C SER A 11 -11.51 -0.58 2.11
N GLU A 12 -11.41 -1.03 0.85
CA GLU A 12 -10.79 -2.31 0.49
C GLU A 12 -9.27 -2.19 0.27
N ILE A 13 -8.53 -1.79 1.30
CA ILE A 13 -7.07 -1.57 1.23
C ILE A 13 -6.31 -2.81 0.75
N GLY A 14 -6.78 -4.01 1.10
CA GLY A 14 -6.17 -5.28 0.71
C GLY A 14 -6.23 -5.59 -0.78
N VAL A 15 -7.01 -4.83 -1.56
CA VAL A 15 -6.99 -4.92 -3.03
C VAL A 15 -5.81 -4.15 -3.61
N PHE A 16 -5.44 -3.05 -2.97
CA PHE A 16 -4.45 -2.10 -3.49
C PHE A 16 -3.05 -2.37 -2.95
N SER A 17 -2.94 -2.85 -1.71
CA SER A 17 -1.66 -3.06 -1.05
C SER A 17 -1.40 -4.54 -0.74
N LYS A 18 -0.12 -4.93 -0.76
CA LYS A 18 0.33 -6.26 -0.36
C LYS A 18 1.38 -6.11 0.74
N LEU A 19 1.00 -6.45 1.96
CA LEU A 19 1.87 -6.38 3.14
C LEU A 19 2.35 -7.78 3.50
N THR A 20 3.66 -7.97 3.55
CA THR A 20 4.31 -9.21 3.96
C THR A 20 5.31 -8.94 5.09
N ASN A 21 5.90 -10.00 5.64
CA ASN A 21 6.91 -9.88 6.69
C ASN A 21 8.21 -9.22 6.21
N ALA A 22 8.49 -9.20 4.90
CA ALA A 22 9.76 -8.73 4.35
C ALA A 22 9.61 -7.49 3.45
N TYR A 23 8.45 -7.27 2.85
CA TYR A 23 8.22 -6.14 1.94
C TYR A 23 6.76 -5.70 1.91
N CYS A 24 6.54 -4.44 1.58
CA CYS A 24 5.22 -3.90 1.30
C CYS A 24 5.16 -3.37 -0.15
N LEU A 25 4.15 -3.79 -0.91
CA LEU A 25 3.88 -3.27 -2.24
C LEU A 25 2.68 -2.32 -2.19
N LEU A 26 2.84 -1.14 -2.77
CA LEU A 26 1.79 -0.15 -2.96
C LEU A 26 1.63 0.15 -4.45
N PRO A 27 0.41 0.49 -4.89
CA PRO A 27 0.18 0.87 -6.28
C PRO A 27 0.85 2.21 -6.56
N THR A 28 1.04 2.53 -7.83
CA THR A 28 1.54 3.85 -8.25
C THR A 28 0.34 4.75 -8.57
N GLY A 29 0.36 6.01 -8.12
CA GLY A 29 -0.71 6.99 -8.40
C GLY A 29 -1.86 7.01 -7.39
N GLY A 30 -1.60 6.64 -6.13
CA GLY A 30 -2.54 6.80 -5.01
C GLY A 30 -2.45 8.17 -4.33
N SER A 31 -3.26 8.38 -3.29
CA SER A 31 -3.17 9.57 -2.45
C SER A 31 -1.90 9.56 -1.58
N GLU A 32 -1.25 10.71 -1.43
CA GLU A 32 -0.06 10.86 -0.57
C GLU A 32 -0.34 10.45 0.88
N ASN A 33 -1.54 10.72 1.38
CA ASN A 33 -1.96 10.30 2.72
C ASN A 33 -1.88 8.77 2.92
N PHE A 34 -2.18 8.01 1.86
CA PHE A 34 -2.03 6.56 1.90
C PHE A 34 -0.55 6.19 2.05
N TYR A 35 0.32 6.67 1.16
CA TYR A 35 1.75 6.37 1.24
C TYR A 35 2.40 6.82 2.54
N ASN A 36 2.09 8.03 3.02
CA ASN A 36 2.65 8.59 4.24
C ASN A 36 2.36 7.71 5.46
N THR A 37 1.19 7.08 5.50
CA THR A 37 0.85 6.21 6.64
C THR A 37 1.64 4.88 6.58
N PHE A 38 1.86 4.33 5.38
CA PHE A 38 2.71 3.14 5.23
C PHE A 38 4.18 3.47 5.48
N GLU A 39 4.68 4.61 4.99
CA GLU A 39 6.05 5.03 5.25
C GLU A 39 6.26 5.34 6.74
N SER A 40 5.32 6.02 7.41
CA SER A 40 5.43 6.34 8.85
C SER A 40 5.57 5.09 9.74
N GLU A 41 4.92 3.99 9.38
CA GLU A 41 4.88 2.78 10.20
C GLU A 41 5.93 1.75 9.77
N LEU A 42 6.19 1.64 8.47
CA LEU A 42 6.95 0.52 7.90
C LEU A 42 8.33 0.93 7.38
N SER A 43 8.58 2.21 7.06
CA SER A 43 9.83 2.64 6.40
C SER A 43 11.10 2.26 7.15
N HIS A 44 11.02 2.12 8.49
CA HIS A 44 12.15 1.76 9.33
C HIS A 44 12.36 0.24 9.47
N ILE A 45 11.41 -0.59 9.06
CA ILE A 45 11.41 -2.05 9.30
C ILE A 45 11.48 -2.83 7.98
N ILE A 46 10.62 -2.49 7.01
CA ILE A 46 10.54 -3.19 5.73
C ILE A 46 10.52 -2.19 4.57
N PRO A 47 11.10 -2.56 3.41
CA PRO A 47 11.02 -1.74 2.21
C PRO A 47 9.58 -1.60 1.73
N VAL A 48 9.20 -0.34 1.49
CA VAL A 48 7.92 0.08 0.92
C VAL A 48 8.13 0.39 -0.56
N ILE A 49 7.62 -0.47 -1.45
CA ILE A 49 7.87 -0.39 -2.90
C ILE A 49 6.61 0.10 -3.62
N LYS A 50 6.78 1.16 -4.40
CA LYS A 50 5.73 1.70 -5.28
C LYS A 50 5.88 1.06 -6.65
N THR A 51 4.90 0.28 -7.07
CA THR A 51 4.93 -0.44 -8.35
C THR A 51 3.54 -0.53 -8.96
N SER A 52 3.43 -1.02 -10.17
CA SER A 52 2.18 -1.42 -10.81
C SER A 52 2.41 -2.76 -11.50
N ILE A 53 1.43 -3.66 -11.43
CA ILE A 53 1.53 -4.98 -12.08
C ILE A 53 0.59 -4.96 -13.27
N GLY A 54 1.15 -5.08 -14.48
CA GLY A 54 0.37 -5.01 -15.72
C GLY A 54 -0.40 -3.70 -15.88
N GLU A 55 0.20 -2.58 -15.47
CA GLU A 55 -0.42 -1.24 -15.47
C GLU A 55 -1.69 -1.10 -14.60
N THR A 56 -1.97 -2.10 -13.75
CA THR A 56 -3.10 -2.06 -12.83
C THR A 56 -2.69 -1.61 -11.42
N ARG A 57 -3.68 -1.07 -10.69
CA ARG A 57 -3.52 -0.60 -9.31
C ARG A 57 -3.93 -1.65 -8.26
N ILE A 58 -4.33 -2.86 -8.67
CA ILE A 58 -4.91 -3.90 -7.82
C ILE A 58 -3.88 -4.95 -7.36
N ILE A 59 -2.74 -4.49 -6.85
CA ILE A 59 -1.57 -5.33 -6.55
C ILE A 59 -1.81 -6.35 -5.43
N GLY A 60 -2.75 -6.07 -4.54
CA GLY A 60 -3.10 -6.98 -3.44
C GLY A 60 -3.84 -8.24 -3.90
N ARG A 61 -4.44 -8.23 -5.11
CA ARG A 61 -5.19 -9.36 -5.68
C ARG A 61 -4.46 -10.09 -6.80
N LEU A 62 -3.34 -9.54 -7.28
CA LEU A 62 -2.47 -10.16 -8.27
C LEU A 62 -1.34 -10.96 -7.59
#